data_AF-A0A954M746-F1
#
_entry.id   AF-A0A954M746-F1
#
_cell.length_a   1.000
_cell.length_b   1.000
_cell.length_c   1.000
_cell.angle_alpha   90.00
_cell.angle_beta   90.00
_cell.angle_gamma   90.00
#
_symmetry.space_group_name_H-M   'P 1'
#
loop_
_entity.id
_entity.type
_entity.pdbx_description
1 polymer ?
#
loop_
_entity_poly.entity_id
_entity_poly.type
_entity_poly.pdbx_seq_one_letter_code
_entity_poly.pdbx_strand_id
1 'polypeptide(L)'
;MPAPLQYGSLTLPTRYLLSPLAGFTNLPFRLVIRELGGLGLCTTDLVSARALLAKSHKSLKLIETCPEDSPLSVQIFGGDPSLMRDAAQFLQEYGIASIDINMGCPVRRIVADGAGSAMMCQRERTIDLVRAVVEAVSLPVTVKMRLGWDDTDWSAPFFAREFEQVGVVAIAIHGRTREQGFRGNVKREGIRQVVEAVDRIPVIGNGDIRTIADAERMFAETGCHGISIGRGALANPWIFRQLIE
;
A
#
# COMPACT_ATOMS: atom_id res chain seq x y z
N MET A 1 -16.02 -8.80 16.66
CA MET A 1 -15.50 -7.84 15.67
C MET A 1 -13.98 -7.94 15.67
N PRO A 2 -13.30 -8.04 14.51
CA PRO A 2 -11.85 -7.98 14.46
C PRO A 2 -11.35 -6.68 15.11
N ALA A 3 -10.24 -6.74 15.83
CA ALA A 3 -9.69 -5.55 16.50
C ALA A 3 -9.41 -4.42 15.49
N PRO A 4 -9.68 -3.15 15.84
CA PRO A 4 -9.30 -2.01 15.02
C PRO A 4 -7.78 -2.01 14.79
N LEU A 5 -7.36 -1.55 13.62
CA LEU A 5 -5.94 -1.51 13.27
C LEU A 5 -5.41 -0.08 13.40
N GLN A 6 -4.38 0.10 14.22
CA GLN A 6 -3.72 1.39 14.35
C GLN A 6 -2.79 1.63 13.16
N TYR A 7 -2.95 2.76 12.48
CA TYR A 7 -2.23 3.13 11.26
C TYR A 7 -1.62 4.53 11.44
N GLY A 8 -0.63 4.62 12.33
CA GLY A 8 -0.11 5.90 12.83
C GLY A 8 -1.12 6.60 13.72
N SER A 9 -1.52 7.83 13.38
CA SER A 9 -2.58 8.56 14.08
C SER A 9 -4.00 8.11 13.71
N LEU A 10 -4.16 7.28 12.67
CA LEU A 10 -5.47 6.77 12.23
C LEU A 10 -5.82 5.47 12.96
N THR A 11 -7.05 5.37 13.45
CA THR A 11 -7.64 4.10 13.89
C THR A 11 -8.56 3.59 12.80
N LEU A 12 -8.20 2.50 12.14
CA LEU A 12 -9.02 1.90 11.08
C LEU A 12 -10.15 1.05 11.70
N PRO A 13 -11.39 1.17 11.20
CA PRO A 13 -12.54 0.46 11.77
C PRO A 13 -12.43 -1.06 11.61
N THR A 14 -11.69 -1.52 10.60
CA THR A 14 -11.32 -2.92 10.40
C THR A 14 -9.89 -3.02 9.91
N ARG A 15 -9.30 -4.22 10.01
CA ARG A 15 -7.97 -4.56 9.49
C ARG A 15 -7.97 -4.97 8.01
N TYR A 16 -9.03 -4.65 7.27
CA TYR A 16 -9.22 -5.05 5.88
C TYR A 16 -9.13 -3.85 4.94
N LEU A 17 -8.23 -3.92 3.96
CA LEU A 17 -7.88 -2.79 3.12
C LEU A 17 -8.15 -3.10 1.64
N LEU A 18 -8.60 -2.11 0.87
CA LEU A 18 -8.71 -2.22 -0.58
C LEU A 18 -7.36 -1.86 -1.21
N SER A 19 -6.76 -2.81 -1.93
CA SER A 19 -5.48 -2.60 -2.61
C SER A 19 -5.61 -1.57 -3.74
N PRO A 20 -4.56 -0.78 -4.01
CA PRO A 20 -4.49 0.06 -5.20
C PRO A 20 -4.48 -0.81 -6.47
N LEU A 21 -5.40 -0.54 -7.41
CA LEU A 21 -5.51 -1.28 -8.68
C LEU A 21 -5.62 -0.32 -9.85
N ALA A 22 -4.61 -0.35 -10.72
CA ALA A 22 -4.55 0.53 -11.87
C ALA A 22 -5.73 0.37 -12.82
N GLY A 23 -6.47 1.46 -13.01
CA GLY A 23 -7.69 1.55 -13.81
C GLY A 23 -8.97 1.16 -13.08
N PHE A 24 -8.92 0.71 -11.82
CA PHE A 24 -10.07 0.16 -11.11
C PHE A 24 -10.42 0.92 -9.82
N THR A 25 -9.45 1.33 -9.00
CA THR A 25 -9.69 2.01 -7.71
C THR A 25 -10.02 3.50 -7.86
N ASN A 26 -10.97 3.81 -8.74
CA ASN A 26 -11.56 5.13 -8.92
C ASN A 26 -12.65 5.43 -7.88
N LEU A 27 -13.07 6.70 -7.76
CA LEU A 27 -14.03 7.13 -6.74
C LEU A 27 -15.34 6.30 -6.75
N PRO A 28 -16.02 6.07 -7.90
CA PRO A 28 -17.23 5.26 -7.93
C PRO A 28 -17.04 3.86 -7.34
N PHE A 29 -15.97 3.16 -7.70
CA PHE A 29 -15.71 1.83 -7.16
C PHE A 29 -15.44 1.85 -5.65
N ARG A 30 -14.68 2.84 -5.17
CA ARG A 30 -14.41 3.00 -3.73
C ARG A 30 -15.70 3.24 -2.94
N LEU A 31 -16.60 4.08 -3.45
CA LEU A 31 -17.89 4.34 -2.80
C LEU A 31 -18.77 3.10 -2.71
N VAL A 32 -18.86 2.32 -3.80
CA VAL A 32 -19.60 1.04 -3.79
C VAL A 32 -19.04 0.10 -2.71
N ILE A 33 -17.72 -0.06 -2.63
CA ILE A 33 -17.10 -0.94 -1.63
C ILE A 33 -17.36 -0.44 -0.20
N ARG A 34 -17.35 0.88 0.03
CA ARG A 34 -17.64 1.46 1.34
C ARG A 34 -19.10 1.25 1.77
N GLU A 35 -20.04 1.43 0.85
CA GLU A 35 -21.47 1.21 1.10
C GLU A 35 -21.76 -0.25 1.50
N LEU A 36 -21.04 -1.21 0.91
CA LEU A 36 -21.17 -2.63 1.28
C LEU A 36 -20.66 -2.95 2.69
N GLY A 37 -19.74 -2.14 3.23
CA GLY A 37 -19.24 -2.26 4.60
C GLY A 37 -18.06 -3.23 4.80
N GLY A 38 -17.51 -3.23 6.02
CA GLY A 38 -16.37 -4.06 6.43
C GLY A 38 -14.99 -3.55 5.97
N LEU A 39 -14.93 -2.50 5.14
CA LEU A 39 -13.68 -1.89 4.70
C LEU A 39 -13.08 -0.97 5.78
N GLY A 40 -11.78 -1.11 6.01
CA GLY A 40 -10.99 -0.28 6.94
C GLY A 40 -10.38 0.96 6.28
N LEU A 41 -9.65 0.76 5.19
CA LEU A 41 -8.99 1.83 4.43
C LEU A 41 -9.03 1.49 2.94
N CYS A 42 -9.26 2.51 2.11
CA CYS A 42 -9.04 2.38 0.68
C CYS A 42 -7.78 3.11 0.26
N THR A 43 -7.03 2.54 -0.67
CA THR A 43 -5.94 3.24 -1.37
C THR A 43 -6.35 3.57 -2.81
N THR A 44 -6.00 4.75 -3.31
CA THR A 44 -6.26 5.16 -4.70
C THR A 44 -5.54 4.25 -5.70
N ASP A 45 -5.78 4.50 -6.99
CA ASP A 45 -4.84 4.12 -8.04
C ASP A 45 -3.42 4.72 -7.82
N LEU A 46 -2.43 4.31 -8.61
CA LEU A 46 -1.07 4.82 -8.65
C LEU A 46 -1.01 6.24 -9.23
N VAL A 47 -0.60 7.21 -8.41
CA VAL A 47 -0.48 8.62 -8.79
C VAL A 47 0.98 9.01 -8.97
N SER A 48 1.34 9.54 -10.14
CA SER A 48 2.69 10.06 -10.36
C SER A 48 2.87 11.37 -9.58
N ALA A 49 3.89 11.44 -8.72
CA ALA A 49 4.21 12.65 -7.95
C ALA A 49 4.45 13.86 -8.87
N ARG A 50 5.25 13.68 -9.93
CA ARG A 50 5.50 14.73 -10.94
C ARG A 50 4.22 15.21 -11.61
N ALA A 51 3.36 14.29 -12.06
CA ALA A 51 2.13 14.66 -12.76
C ALA A 51 1.06 15.26 -11.83
N LEU A 52 1.11 14.92 -10.53
CA LEU A 52 0.27 15.52 -9.51
C LEU A 52 0.70 16.97 -9.24
N LEU A 53 2.00 17.23 -9.08
CA LEU A 53 2.54 18.58 -8.89
C LEU A 53 2.32 19.47 -10.12
N ALA A 54 2.37 18.89 -11.31
CA ALA A 54 1.98 19.57 -12.55
C ALA A 54 0.45 19.78 -12.69
N LYS A 55 -0.34 19.40 -11.67
CA LYS A 55 -1.80 19.49 -11.64
C LYS A 55 -2.46 18.89 -12.88
N SER A 56 -1.91 17.80 -13.39
CA SER A 56 -2.46 17.16 -14.58
C SER A 56 -3.88 16.65 -14.28
N HIS A 57 -4.81 16.89 -15.22
CA HIS A 57 -6.20 16.46 -15.08
C HIS A 57 -6.33 14.98 -14.72
N LYS A 58 -5.49 14.13 -15.32
CA LYS A 58 -5.47 12.70 -15.03
C LYS A 58 -5.10 12.41 -13.57
N SER A 59 -4.02 12.99 -13.04
CA SER A 59 -3.62 12.75 -11.64
C SER A 59 -4.65 13.29 -10.65
N LEU A 60 -5.20 14.48 -10.91
CA LEU A 60 -6.27 15.05 -10.07
C LEU A 60 -7.52 14.18 -10.07
N LYS A 61 -7.88 13.59 -11.22
CA LYS A 61 -9.01 12.65 -11.30
C LYS A 61 -8.79 11.37 -10.50
N LEU A 62 -7.55 10.88 -10.39
CA LEU A 62 -7.24 9.68 -9.61
C LEU A 62 -7.38 9.89 -8.10
N ILE A 63 -7.17 11.11 -7.62
CA ILE A 63 -7.28 11.49 -6.20
C ILE A 63 -8.61 12.12 -5.82
N GLU A 64 -9.52 12.29 -6.78
CA GLU A 64 -10.87 12.81 -6.53
C GLU A 64 -11.56 12.02 -5.42
N THR A 65 -12.18 12.72 -4.48
CA THR A 65 -12.77 12.14 -3.26
C THR A 65 -14.01 12.94 -2.82
N CYS A 66 -14.74 12.42 -1.85
CA CYS A 66 -15.89 13.06 -1.19
C CYS A 66 -15.95 12.61 0.29
N PRO A 67 -16.79 13.23 1.14
CA PRO A 67 -16.85 12.91 2.58
C PRO A 67 -17.10 11.43 2.89
N GLU A 68 -17.88 10.73 2.06
CA GLU A 68 -18.19 9.31 2.19
C GLU A 68 -16.99 8.41 1.83
N ASP A 69 -16.00 8.93 1.10
CA ASP A 69 -14.78 8.21 0.73
C ASP A 69 -13.65 8.37 1.76
N SER A 70 -13.94 8.09 3.04
CA SER A 70 -13.00 8.27 4.16
C SER A 70 -12.94 7.04 5.09
N PRO A 71 -11.76 6.66 5.63
CA PRO A 71 -10.44 7.24 5.35
C PRO A 71 -9.91 6.79 3.97
N LEU A 72 -9.26 7.71 3.25
CA LEU A 72 -8.61 7.47 1.95
C LEU A 72 -7.11 7.66 2.04
N SER A 73 -6.37 6.69 1.52
CA SER A 73 -4.94 6.80 1.27
C SER A 73 -4.67 7.10 -0.20
N VAL A 74 -3.82 8.08 -0.49
CA VAL A 74 -3.34 8.30 -1.86
C VAL A 74 -2.00 7.61 -2.06
N GLN A 75 -1.91 6.73 -3.07
CA GLN A 75 -0.65 6.07 -3.42
C GLN A 75 0.14 6.88 -4.46
N ILE A 76 1.31 7.38 -4.08
CA ILE A 76 2.23 8.12 -4.94
C ILE A 76 3.43 7.29 -5.39
N PHE A 77 3.99 7.65 -6.55
CA PHE A 77 5.25 7.09 -7.04
C PHE A 77 6.12 8.12 -7.75
N GLY A 78 7.43 7.91 -7.68
CA GLY A 78 8.47 8.74 -8.29
C GLY A 78 9.86 8.34 -7.78
N GLY A 79 10.91 8.60 -8.56
CA GLY A 79 12.30 8.29 -8.20
C GLY A 79 13.11 9.50 -7.70
N ASP A 80 12.48 10.68 -7.61
CA ASP A 80 13.08 11.93 -7.16
C ASP A 80 12.55 12.26 -5.76
N PRO A 81 13.43 12.32 -4.73
CA PRO A 81 13.02 12.63 -3.36
C PRO A 81 12.32 13.98 -3.20
N SER A 82 12.74 15.02 -3.93
CA SER A 82 12.14 16.35 -3.83
C SER A 82 10.71 16.36 -4.39
N LEU A 83 10.48 15.69 -5.53
CA LEU A 83 9.13 15.58 -6.10
C LEU A 83 8.21 14.73 -5.23
N MET A 84 8.72 13.66 -4.61
CA MET A 84 7.95 12.82 -3.70
C MET A 84 7.55 13.59 -2.44
N ARG A 85 8.50 14.34 -1.86
CA ARG A 85 8.27 15.23 -0.72
C ARG A 85 7.20 16.28 -1.03
N ASP A 86 7.36 17.02 -2.12
CA ASP A 86 6.46 18.11 -2.47
C ASP A 86 5.05 17.57 -2.80
N ALA A 87 4.97 16.39 -3.43
CA ALA A 87 3.69 15.73 -3.67
C ALA A 87 3.00 15.30 -2.36
N ALA A 88 3.76 14.86 -1.36
CA ALA A 88 3.22 14.52 -0.05
C ALA A 88 2.67 15.76 0.67
N GLN A 89 3.38 16.89 0.62
CA GLN A 89 2.91 18.16 1.17
C GLN A 89 1.64 18.66 0.47
N PHE A 90 1.60 18.57 -0.87
CA PHE A 90 0.38 18.86 -1.64
C PHE A 90 -0.80 18.01 -1.18
N LEU A 91 -0.59 16.70 -0.95
CA LEU A 91 -1.65 15.79 -0.51
C LEU A 91 -2.12 16.10 0.92
N GLN A 92 -1.21 16.52 1.81
CA GLN A 92 -1.58 16.99 3.14
C GLN A 92 -2.49 18.22 3.07
N GLU A 93 -2.15 19.22 2.24
CA GLU A 93 -3.00 20.38 2.01
C GLU A 93 -4.33 20.02 1.35
N TYR A 94 -4.33 18.99 0.50
CA TYR A 94 -5.53 18.46 -0.15
C TYR A 94 -6.50 17.77 0.84
N GLY A 95 -6.05 17.44 2.05
CA GLY A 95 -6.92 16.95 3.14
C GLY A 95 -7.23 15.45 3.10
N ILE A 96 -6.34 14.63 2.55
CA ILE A 96 -6.44 13.16 2.59
C ILE A 96 -6.03 12.59 3.95
N ALA A 97 -6.41 11.34 4.23
CA ALA A 97 -6.17 10.70 5.53
C ALA A 97 -4.74 10.15 5.66
N SER A 98 -4.19 9.55 4.60
CA SER A 98 -2.84 8.97 4.62
C SER A 98 -2.17 8.94 3.25
N ILE A 99 -0.85 8.82 3.23
CA ILE A 99 -0.05 8.75 2.00
C ILE A 99 0.59 7.37 1.92
N ASP A 100 0.54 6.73 0.75
CA ASP A 100 1.21 5.46 0.51
C ASP A 100 2.27 5.61 -0.59
N ILE A 101 3.45 5.03 -0.39
CA ILE A 101 4.54 5.06 -1.36
C ILE A 101 4.55 3.73 -2.12
N ASN A 102 4.41 3.78 -3.45
CA ASN A 102 4.51 2.60 -4.28
C ASN A 102 5.97 2.19 -4.50
N MET A 103 6.33 1.03 -3.95
CA MET A 103 7.61 0.35 -4.17
C MET A 103 7.45 -1.03 -4.82
N GLY A 104 6.25 -1.36 -5.31
CA GLY A 104 5.93 -2.71 -5.79
C GLY A 104 5.67 -2.81 -7.30
N CYS A 105 5.48 -1.70 -8.01
CA CYS A 105 5.05 -1.74 -9.40
C CYS A 105 6.17 -2.21 -10.35
N PRO A 106 5.97 -3.30 -11.12
CA PRO A 106 6.98 -3.83 -12.04
C PRO A 106 6.94 -3.20 -13.44
N VAL A 107 6.02 -2.26 -13.69
CA VAL A 107 5.78 -1.66 -15.02
C VAL A 107 7.07 -1.00 -15.53
N ARG A 108 7.49 -1.38 -16.75
CA ARG A 108 8.78 -0.98 -17.34
C ARG A 108 9.05 0.53 -17.26
N ARG A 109 8.05 1.36 -17.57
CA ARG A 109 8.18 2.82 -17.53
C ARG A 109 8.48 3.34 -16.11
N ILE A 110 7.79 2.81 -15.11
CA ILE A 110 7.98 3.20 -13.69
C ILE A 110 9.36 2.76 -13.20
N VAL A 111 9.76 1.54 -13.55
CA VAL A 111 11.08 0.98 -13.21
C VAL A 111 12.21 1.78 -13.87
N ALA A 112 12.04 2.19 -15.14
CA ALA A 112 13.03 2.99 -15.87
C ALA A 112 13.26 4.37 -15.24
N ASP A 113 12.22 4.96 -14.63
CA ASP A 113 12.30 6.22 -13.89
C ASP A 113 12.88 6.04 -12.46
N GLY A 114 13.37 4.84 -12.12
CA GLY A 114 13.92 4.53 -10.80
C GLY A 114 12.89 4.37 -9.68
N ALA A 115 11.60 4.24 -10.03
CA ALA A 115 10.49 4.12 -9.10
C ALA A 115 9.92 2.70 -9.04
N GLY A 116 8.94 2.48 -8.17
CA GLY A 116 8.29 1.17 -8.02
C GLY A 116 9.30 0.11 -7.57
N SER A 117 9.30 -1.06 -8.20
CA SER A 117 10.18 -2.16 -7.78
C SER A 117 11.68 -1.89 -7.98
N ALA A 118 12.08 -0.87 -8.76
CA ALA A 118 13.49 -0.49 -8.91
C ALA A 118 14.10 0.02 -7.60
N MET A 119 13.26 0.58 -6.72
CA MET A 119 13.65 1.09 -5.40
C MET A 119 14.17 -0.05 -4.52
N MET A 120 13.65 -1.27 -4.70
CA MET A 120 14.08 -2.45 -3.93
C MET A 120 15.54 -2.89 -4.20
N CYS A 121 16.19 -2.32 -5.21
CA CYS A 121 17.59 -2.58 -5.56
C CYS A 121 18.53 -1.44 -5.13
N GLN A 122 18.01 -0.35 -4.57
CA GLN A 122 18.76 0.87 -4.24
C GLN A 122 18.51 1.24 -2.77
N ARG A 123 19.12 0.50 -1.85
CA ARG A 123 18.84 0.56 -0.39
C ARG A 123 18.92 1.98 0.17
N GLU A 124 20.10 2.60 0.14
CA GLU A 124 20.33 3.94 0.72
C GLU A 124 19.43 5.00 0.11
N ARG A 125 19.43 5.12 -1.23
CA ARG A 125 18.61 6.10 -1.96
C ARG A 125 17.11 5.95 -1.64
N THR A 126 16.64 4.73 -1.49
CA THR A 126 15.23 4.45 -1.20
C THR A 126 14.87 4.84 0.23
N ILE A 127 15.74 4.53 1.20
CA ILE A 127 15.57 4.95 2.59
C ILE A 127 15.53 6.47 2.69
N ASP A 128 16.45 7.17 2.01
CA ASP A 128 16.47 8.64 2.01
C ASP A 128 15.24 9.25 1.35
N LEU A 129 14.73 8.66 0.26
CA LEU A 129 13.49 9.09 -0.38
C LEU A 129 12.29 8.93 0.56
N VAL A 130 12.15 7.78 1.20
CA VAL A 130 11.05 7.53 2.15
C VAL A 130 11.17 8.48 3.35
N ARG A 131 12.38 8.70 3.87
CA ARG A 131 12.65 9.66 4.95
C ARG A 131 12.22 11.08 4.58
N ALA A 132 12.59 11.55 3.39
CA ALA A 132 12.21 12.87 2.91
C ALA A 132 10.68 13.05 2.83
N VAL A 133 9.93 11.99 2.51
CA VAL A 133 8.47 12.02 2.50
C VAL A 133 7.91 12.05 3.92
N VAL A 134 8.36 11.15 4.79
CA VAL A 134 7.88 11.05 6.18
C VAL A 134 8.12 12.34 6.95
N GLU A 135 9.31 12.95 6.82
CA GLU A 135 9.67 14.18 7.55
C GLU A 135 8.91 15.43 7.07
N ALA A 136 8.31 15.39 5.88
CA ALA A 136 7.70 16.56 5.26
C ALA A 136 6.21 16.75 5.60
N VAL A 137 5.58 15.76 6.23
CA VAL A 137 4.14 15.76 6.53
C VAL A 137 3.88 15.21 7.93
N SER A 138 2.78 15.61 8.54
CA SER A 138 2.24 15.02 9.77
C SER A 138 1.26 13.88 9.50
N LEU A 139 0.85 13.68 8.25
CA LEU A 139 -0.01 12.57 7.86
C LEU A 139 0.72 11.23 8.03
N PRO A 140 0.01 10.14 8.36
CA PRO A 140 0.61 8.82 8.34
C PRO A 140 1.07 8.45 6.93
N VAL A 141 2.35 8.06 6.83
CA VAL A 141 2.98 7.61 5.57
C VAL A 141 3.23 6.11 5.63
N THR A 142 2.83 5.40 4.58
CA THR A 142 2.98 3.95 4.45
C THR A 142 3.71 3.55 3.19
N VAL A 143 4.15 2.30 3.16
CA VAL A 143 4.86 1.75 2.00
C VAL A 143 4.18 0.48 1.55
N LYS A 144 3.90 0.39 0.24
CA LYS A 144 3.48 -0.86 -0.39
C LYS A 144 4.57 -1.42 -1.28
N MET A 145 5.09 -2.60 -0.94
CA MET A 145 6.19 -3.25 -1.65
C MET A 145 5.90 -4.71 -2.03
N ARG A 146 6.83 -5.30 -2.80
CA ARG A 146 6.94 -6.73 -3.10
C ARG A 146 8.00 -7.35 -2.21
N LEU A 147 8.24 -8.67 -2.31
CA LEU A 147 9.28 -9.35 -1.51
C LEU A 147 10.70 -8.93 -1.88
N GLY A 148 10.92 -8.56 -3.14
CA GLY A 148 12.24 -8.27 -3.69
C GLY A 148 12.17 -8.21 -5.22
N TRP A 149 13.33 -8.09 -5.85
CA TRP A 149 13.43 -8.09 -7.31
C TRP A 149 13.12 -9.48 -7.90
N ASP A 150 13.76 -10.51 -7.36
CA ASP A 150 13.62 -11.91 -7.74
C ASP A 150 13.74 -12.79 -6.49
N ASP A 151 13.85 -14.11 -6.68
CA ASP A 151 13.90 -15.08 -5.60
C ASP A 151 15.30 -15.30 -5.01
N THR A 152 16.31 -14.55 -5.46
CA THR A 152 17.68 -14.67 -4.95
C THR A 152 17.93 -13.81 -3.72
N ASP A 153 17.27 -12.65 -3.61
CA ASP A 153 17.33 -11.75 -2.46
C ASP A 153 15.94 -11.16 -2.16
N TRP A 154 15.34 -11.59 -1.06
CA TRP A 154 14.14 -10.95 -0.52
C TRP A 154 14.55 -9.77 0.35
N SER A 155 14.65 -8.60 -0.27
CA SER A 155 15.04 -7.37 0.43
C SER A 155 13.93 -6.76 1.29
N ALA A 156 12.69 -7.24 1.20
CA ALA A 156 11.56 -6.67 1.93
C ALA A 156 11.71 -6.66 3.47
N PRO A 157 12.19 -7.72 4.15
CA PRO A 157 12.41 -7.69 5.59
C PRO A 157 13.43 -6.63 6.00
N PHE A 158 14.51 -6.45 5.22
CA PHE A 158 15.49 -5.38 5.44
C PHE A 158 14.82 -4.00 5.35
N PHE A 159 14.12 -3.72 4.24
CA PHE A 159 13.44 -2.44 4.06
C PHE A 159 12.39 -2.19 5.14
N ALA A 160 11.69 -3.23 5.59
CA ALA A 160 10.66 -3.07 6.60
C ALA A 160 11.23 -2.55 7.92
N ARG A 161 12.35 -3.13 8.36
CA ARG A 161 13.08 -2.68 9.55
C ARG A 161 13.54 -1.23 9.42
N GLU A 162 14.14 -0.87 8.28
CA GLU A 162 14.65 0.49 8.06
C GLU A 162 13.52 1.53 7.99
N PHE A 163 12.41 1.19 7.33
CA PHE A 163 11.26 2.08 7.21
C PHE A 163 10.58 2.34 8.56
N GLU A 164 10.53 1.34 9.44
CA GLU A 164 10.07 1.54 10.80
C GLU A 164 10.91 2.58 11.56
N GLN A 165 12.24 2.58 11.38
CA GLN A 165 13.12 3.57 12.03
C GLN A 165 12.94 4.97 11.44
N VAL A 166 12.59 5.05 10.16
CA VAL A 166 12.35 6.32 9.45
C VAL A 166 10.99 6.94 9.81
N GLY A 167 10.07 6.17 10.42
CA GLY A 167 8.75 6.65 10.84
C GLY A 167 7.61 6.29 9.90
N VAL A 168 7.82 5.35 8.98
CA VAL A 168 6.70 4.71 8.25
C VAL A 168 5.79 4.02 9.25
N VAL A 169 4.48 4.24 9.13
CA VAL A 169 3.54 3.78 10.16
C VAL A 169 2.92 2.41 9.90
N ALA A 170 3.06 1.88 8.68
CA ALA A 170 2.64 0.53 8.30
C ALA A 170 3.24 0.12 6.96
N ILE A 171 3.28 -1.19 6.72
CA ILE A 171 3.82 -1.76 5.48
C ILE A 171 2.81 -2.73 4.87
N ALA A 172 2.48 -2.52 3.59
CA ALA A 172 1.73 -3.49 2.81
C ALA A 172 2.67 -4.33 1.93
N ILE A 173 2.71 -5.63 2.15
CA ILE A 173 3.62 -6.55 1.46
C ILE A 173 2.85 -7.49 0.53
N HIS A 174 3.10 -7.37 -0.76
CA HIS A 174 2.65 -8.37 -1.72
C HIS A 174 3.64 -9.53 -1.74
N GLY A 175 3.22 -10.74 -1.36
CA GLY A 175 4.09 -11.92 -1.23
C GLY A 175 4.58 -12.53 -2.55
N ARG A 176 4.81 -11.72 -3.57
CA ARG A 176 5.55 -12.13 -4.78
C ARG A 176 6.69 -11.16 -5.02
N THR A 177 7.74 -11.63 -5.67
CA THR A 177 8.83 -10.79 -6.18
C THR A 177 8.39 -9.99 -7.41
N ARG A 178 9.20 -9.04 -7.85
CA ARG A 178 8.97 -8.30 -9.08
C ARG A 178 8.93 -9.24 -10.28
N GLU A 179 9.90 -10.15 -10.39
CA GLU A 179 10.05 -11.07 -11.53
C GLU A 179 8.82 -11.97 -11.73
N GLN A 180 8.27 -12.47 -10.64
CA GLN A 180 7.05 -13.30 -10.69
C GLN A 180 5.85 -12.56 -11.28
N GLY A 181 5.78 -11.23 -11.15
CA GLY A 181 4.61 -10.45 -11.57
C GLY A 181 3.33 -10.94 -10.90
N PHE A 182 2.45 -11.57 -11.67
CA PHE A 182 1.23 -12.24 -11.20
C PHE A 182 1.22 -13.75 -11.40
N ARG A 183 2.36 -14.33 -11.79
CA ARG A 183 2.55 -15.78 -11.98
C ARG A 183 2.96 -16.43 -10.66
N GLY A 184 2.89 -17.76 -10.61
CA GLY A 184 3.22 -18.54 -9.43
C GLY A 184 2.30 -18.24 -8.24
N ASN A 185 2.71 -18.71 -7.07
CA ASN A 185 1.95 -18.57 -5.83
C ASN A 185 2.54 -17.45 -4.95
N VAL A 186 1.68 -16.84 -4.15
CA VAL A 186 2.12 -15.95 -3.06
C VAL A 186 2.93 -16.74 -2.05
N LYS A 187 4.15 -16.27 -1.79
CA LYS A 187 5.08 -16.78 -0.79
C LYS A 187 4.77 -16.15 0.56
N ARG A 188 3.87 -16.80 1.31
CA ARG A 188 3.47 -16.40 2.67
C ARG A 188 4.64 -16.37 3.64
N GLU A 189 5.62 -17.27 3.46
CA GLU A 189 6.87 -17.24 4.20
C GLU A 189 7.59 -15.87 4.12
N GLY A 190 7.65 -15.27 2.94
CA GLY A 190 8.25 -13.95 2.79
C GLY A 190 7.45 -12.84 3.49
N ILE A 191 6.11 -12.98 3.56
CA ILE A 191 5.26 -12.06 4.33
C ILE A 191 5.54 -12.23 5.82
N ARG A 192 5.64 -13.48 6.31
CA ARG A 192 5.98 -13.81 7.69
C ARG A 192 7.32 -13.18 8.10
N GLN A 193 8.35 -13.30 7.27
CA GLN A 193 9.65 -12.67 7.53
C GLN A 193 9.59 -11.14 7.61
N VAL A 194 8.68 -10.50 6.86
CA VAL A 194 8.45 -9.05 6.97
C VAL A 194 7.73 -8.71 8.28
N VAL A 195 6.76 -9.52 8.70
CA VAL A 195 6.09 -9.38 10.01
C VAL A 195 7.12 -9.49 11.14
N GLU A 196 8.00 -10.48 11.09
CA GLU A 196 9.04 -10.73 12.10
C GLU A 196 10.19 -9.68 12.08
N ALA A 197 10.26 -8.84 11.04
CA ALA A 197 11.33 -7.86 10.89
C ALA A 197 11.07 -6.50 11.54
N VAL A 198 9.83 -6.23 11.96
CA VAL A 198 9.38 -4.97 12.57
C VAL A 198 8.82 -5.20 13.96
N ASP A 199 9.00 -4.23 14.85
CA ASP A 199 8.66 -4.39 16.27
C ASP A 199 7.33 -3.73 16.66
N ARG A 200 6.93 -2.67 15.95
CA ARG A 200 5.87 -1.73 16.38
C ARG A 200 4.81 -1.48 15.33
N ILE A 201 5.18 -1.49 14.05
CA ILE A 201 4.27 -1.12 12.97
C ILE A 201 3.53 -2.31 12.38
N PRO A 202 2.25 -2.19 12.01
CA PRO A 202 1.51 -3.28 11.40
C PRO A 202 2.01 -3.58 9.99
N VAL A 203 2.05 -4.87 9.70
CA VAL A 203 2.29 -5.42 8.36
C VAL A 203 0.98 -5.95 7.79
N ILE A 204 0.64 -5.49 6.58
CA ILE A 204 -0.55 -5.85 5.83
C ILE A 204 -0.20 -6.88 4.76
N GLY A 205 -0.70 -8.11 4.92
CA GLY A 205 -0.50 -9.19 3.96
C GLY A 205 -1.29 -8.95 2.66
N ASN A 206 -0.69 -9.21 1.51
CA ASN A 206 -1.33 -9.01 0.21
C ASN A 206 -0.98 -10.11 -0.80
N GLY A 207 -2.00 -10.53 -1.55
CA GLY A 207 -1.88 -11.44 -2.68
C GLY A 207 -2.77 -12.69 -2.53
N ASP A 208 -3.41 -13.07 -3.63
CA ASP A 208 -4.21 -14.30 -3.79
C ASP A 208 -5.35 -14.53 -2.77
N ILE A 209 -5.84 -13.46 -2.12
CA ILE A 209 -7.02 -13.50 -1.27
C ILE A 209 -8.27 -13.32 -2.13
N ARG A 210 -9.09 -14.36 -2.26
CA ARG A 210 -10.34 -14.38 -3.03
C ARG A 210 -11.55 -14.85 -2.22
N THR A 211 -11.31 -15.53 -1.12
CA THR A 211 -12.31 -16.12 -0.23
C THR A 211 -11.97 -15.85 1.23
N ILE A 212 -12.92 -16.07 2.13
CA ILE A 212 -12.72 -15.98 3.59
C ILE A 212 -11.63 -16.95 4.05
N ALA A 213 -11.66 -18.19 3.54
CA ALA A 213 -10.63 -19.19 3.83
C ALA A 213 -9.23 -18.77 3.36
N ASP A 214 -9.10 -18.00 2.27
CA ASP A 214 -7.80 -17.45 1.86
C ASP A 214 -7.29 -16.41 2.86
N ALA A 215 -8.18 -15.56 3.38
CA ALA A 215 -7.85 -14.56 4.38
C ALA A 215 -7.43 -15.21 5.71
N GLU A 216 -8.17 -16.22 6.18
CA GLU A 216 -7.83 -16.98 7.38
C GLU A 216 -6.45 -17.63 7.26
N ARG A 217 -6.14 -18.26 6.12
CA ARG A 217 -4.81 -18.82 5.87
C ARG A 217 -3.72 -17.75 5.82
N MET A 218 -4.00 -16.59 5.23
CA MET A 218 -3.05 -15.47 5.24
C MET A 218 -2.71 -15.05 6.67
N PHE A 219 -3.71 -14.87 7.53
CA PHE A 219 -3.48 -14.54 8.94
C PHE A 219 -2.72 -15.64 9.68
N ALA A 220 -3.18 -16.88 9.58
CA ALA A 220 -2.63 -18.01 10.34
C ALA A 220 -1.17 -18.33 9.97
N GLU A 221 -0.81 -18.25 8.69
CA GLU A 221 0.52 -18.64 8.22
C GLU A 221 1.54 -17.51 8.28
N THR A 222 1.10 -16.25 8.31
CA THR A 222 2.01 -15.09 8.25
C THR A 222 2.07 -14.26 9.52
N GLY A 223 1.02 -14.31 10.35
CA GLY A 223 0.89 -13.40 11.49
C GLY A 223 0.64 -11.94 11.10
N CYS A 224 0.33 -11.63 9.84
CA CYS A 224 0.09 -10.26 9.42
C CYS A 224 -1.06 -9.60 10.19
N HIS A 225 -0.96 -8.30 10.43
CA HIS A 225 -1.87 -7.56 11.29
C HIS A 225 -3.18 -7.17 10.58
N GLY A 226 -3.13 -7.13 9.25
CA GLY A 226 -4.27 -6.88 8.37
C GLY A 226 -4.03 -7.48 7.00
N ILE A 227 -5.04 -7.37 6.13
CA ILE A 227 -4.92 -7.83 4.74
C ILE A 227 -5.36 -6.74 3.77
N SER A 228 -4.66 -6.67 2.64
CA SER A 228 -5.04 -5.83 1.52
C SER A 228 -5.54 -6.73 0.39
N ILE A 229 -6.74 -6.47 -0.11
CA ILE A 229 -7.41 -7.29 -1.13
C ILE A 229 -7.54 -6.46 -2.40
N GLY A 230 -7.06 -7.00 -3.52
CA GLY A 230 -7.17 -6.37 -4.84
C GLY A 230 -8.20 -7.06 -5.72
N ARG A 231 -7.73 -7.91 -6.65
CA ARG A 231 -8.59 -8.64 -7.61
C ARG A 231 -9.72 -9.45 -6.96
N GLY A 232 -9.55 -9.92 -5.72
CA GLY A 232 -10.61 -10.59 -4.97
C GLY A 232 -11.82 -9.68 -4.73
N ALA A 233 -11.60 -8.42 -4.39
CA ALA A 233 -12.66 -7.43 -4.19
C ALA A 233 -13.34 -7.02 -5.49
N LEU A 234 -12.64 -7.07 -6.63
CA LEU A 234 -13.27 -6.87 -7.94
C LEU A 234 -14.20 -8.01 -8.33
N ALA A 235 -13.79 -9.25 -8.05
CA ALA A 235 -14.59 -10.44 -8.34
C ALA A 235 -15.75 -10.62 -7.34
N ASN A 236 -15.53 -10.23 -6.09
CA ASN A 236 -16.50 -10.28 -5.01
C ASN A 236 -16.43 -8.99 -4.17
N PRO A 237 -17.22 -7.95 -4.53
CA PRO A 237 -17.25 -6.69 -3.79
C PRO A 237 -17.66 -6.82 -2.31
N TRP A 238 -18.39 -7.89 -1.96
CA TRP A 238 -18.89 -8.16 -0.61
C TRP A 238 -17.83 -8.76 0.32
N ILE A 239 -16.64 -9.09 -0.18
CA ILE A 239 -15.62 -9.83 0.58
C ILE A 239 -15.26 -9.16 1.91
N PHE A 240 -15.23 -7.83 1.98
CA PHE A 240 -14.90 -7.11 3.21
C PHE A 240 -15.99 -7.25 4.27
N ARG A 241 -17.27 -7.16 3.87
CA ARG A 241 -18.41 -7.41 4.75
C ARG A 241 -18.44 -8.85 5.23
N GLN A 242 -18.24 -9.81 4.34
CA GLN A 242 -18.19 -11.23 4.68
C GLN A 242 -17.07 -11.58 5.67
N LEU A 243 -16.00 -10.78 5.75
CA LEU A 243 -14.89 -10.97 6.69
C LEU A 243 -15.18 -10.43 8.11
N ILE A 244 -16.26 -9.67 8.31
CA ILE A 244 -16.67 -9.15 9.62
C ILE A 244 -17.92 -9.85 10.17
N GLU A 245 -18.62 -10.62 9.35
CA GLU A 245 -19.76 -11.48 9.70
C GLU A 245 -19.27 -12.79 10.33
#